data_AF-A0A093BR81-F1
#
_entry.id   AF-A0A093BR81-F1
#
_cell.length_a   1.000
_cell.length_b   1.000
_cell.length_c   1.000
_cell.angle_alpha   90.00
_cell.angle_beta   90.00
_cell.angle_gamma   90.00
#
_symmetry.space_group_name_H-M   'P 1'
#
loop_
_entity.id
_entity.type
_entity.pdbx_description
1 polymer ?
#
loop_
_entity_poly.entity_id
_entity_poly.type
_entity_poly.pdbx_seq_one_letter_code
_entity_poly.pdbx_strand_id
1 'polypeptide(L)'
;VLSLFCAVLTENKVLFHSASFQRLSDACRALESLMFPLKYSYPYIPILPAQLLEVLSSPTPFIIGVHSVFRNDIHELLDVIIADLDGGTIKIPECIHLSQLPEPLLHQTQMALSLV
;
A
#
# COMPACT_ATOMS: atom_id res chain seq x y z
N VAL A 1 4.85 -6.38 4.70
CA VAL A 1 3.92 -7.15 3.84
C VAL A 1 2.56 -7.33 4.51
N LEU A 2 2.46 -8.03 5.65
CA LEU A 2 1.17 -8.32 6.31
C LEU A 2 0.30 -7.07 6.59
N SER A 3 0.90 -5.98 7.05
CA SER A 3 0.16 -4.73 7.27
C SER A 3 -0.48 -4.18 6.00
N LEU A 4 0.20 -4.28 4.85
CA LEU A 4 -0.35 -3.83 3.55
C LEU A 4 -1.47 -4.75 3.08
N PHE A 5 -1.31 -6.06 3.30
CA PHE A 5 -2.36 -7.03 3.02
C PHE A 5 -3.62 -6.73 3.84
N CYS A 6 -3.49 -6.55 5.15
CA CYS A 6 -4.61 -6.13 6.01
C CYS A 6 -5.20 -4.79 5.57
N ALA A 7 -4.37 -3.81 5.20
CA ALA A 7 -4.83 -2.50 4.76
C ALA A 7 -5.77 -2.58 3.56
N VAL A 8 -5.39 -3.36 2.56
CA VAL A 8 -6.21 -3.53 1.35
C VAL A 8 -7.48 -4.32 1.64
N LEU A 9 -7.41 -5.38 2.45
CA LEU A 9 -8.60 -6.15 2.86
C LEU A 9 -9.59 -5.34 3.69
N THR A 10 -9.12 -4.30 4.37
CA THR A 10 -9.94 -3.37 5.16
C THR A 10 -10.23 -2.07 4.40
N GLU A 11 -10.04 -2.09 3.08
CA GLU A 11 -10.40 -1.00 2.17
C GLU A 11 -9.72 0.34 2.51
N ASN A 12 -8.46 0.32 2.95
CA ASN A 12 -7.68 1.54 3.18
C ASN A 12 -7.01 2.04 1.89
N LYS A 13 -6.66 3.33 1.87
CA LYS A 13 -5.83 3.95 0.84
C LYS A 13 -4.37 3.51 1.03
N VAL A 14 -3.82 2.82 0.04
CA VAL A 14 -2.43 2.33 0.07
C VAL A 14 -1.63 3.00 -1.04
N LEU A 15 -0.55 3.66 -0.66
CA LEU A 15 0.38 4.32 -1.55
C LEU A 15 1.76 3.69 -1.46
N PHE A 16 2.31 3.27 -2.59
CA PHE A 16 3.71 2.85 -2.71
C PHE A 16 4.57 4.02 -3.16
N HIS A 17 5.71 4.21 -2.51
CA HIS A 17 6.67 5.27 -2.82
C HIS A 17 8.03 4.64 -3.18
N SER A 18 8.64 5.11 -4.26
CA SER A 18 9.95 4.63 -4.76
C SER A 18 10.51 5.52 -5.86
N ALA A 19 11.83 5.60 -5.98
CA ALA A 19 12.55 6.15 -7.13
C ALA A 19 12.61 5.20 -8.33
N SER A 20 12.17 3.94 -8.16
CA SER A 20 12.10 2.93 -9.23
C SER A 20 10.66 2.64 -9.61
N PHE A 21 10.30 2.98 -10.86
CA PHE A 21 9.01 2.62 -11.45
C PHE A 21 8.74 1.12 -11.48
N GLN A 22 9.79 0.31 -11.64
CA GLN A 22 9.67 -1.14 -11.61
C GLN A 22 9.25 -1.61 -10.21
N ARG A 23 9.91 -1.12 -9.15
CA ARG A 23 9.51 -1.44 -7.76
C ARG A 23 8.06 -1.06 -7.47
N LEU A 24 7.61 0.10 -7.95
CA LEU A 24 6.21 0.53 -7.79
C LEU A 24 5.25 -0.46 -8.46
N SER A 25 5.52 -0.80 -9.71
CA SER A 25 4.69 -1.72 -10.50
C SER A 25 4.63 -3.12 -9.90
N ASP A 26 5.79 -3.66 -9.52
CA ASP A 26 5.89 -4.99 -8.93
C ASP A 26 5.25 -5.05 -7.54
N ALA A 27 5.42 -4.03 -6.70
CA ALA A 27 4.81 -3.99 -5.37
C ALA A 27 3.28 -3.92 -5.44
N CYS A 28 2.72 -3.07 -6.31
CA CYS A 28 1.28 -2.99 -6.54
C CYS A 28 0.72 -4.34 -7.01
N ARG A 29 1.36 -4.96 -8.00
CA ARG A 29 0.94 -6.23 -8.57
C ARG A 29 1.09 -7.40 -7.60
N ALA A 30 2.13 -7.39 -6.78
CA ALA A 30 2.32 -8.38 -5.73
C ALA A 30 1.21 -8.27 -4.68
N LEU A 31 0.88 -7.06 -4.23
CA LEU A 31 -0.21 -6.84 -3.28
C LEU A 31 -1.56 -7.24 -3.86
N GLU A 32 -1.82 -6.95 -5.13
CA GLU A 32 -3.03 -7.41 -5.83
C GLU A 32 -3.10 -8.94 -5.87
N SER A 33 -2.00 -9.59 -6.25
CA SER A 33 -1.89 -11.06 -6.32
C SER A 33 -2.14 -11.73 -4.96
N LEU A 34 -1.70 -11.12 -3.86
CA LEU A 34 -1.91 -11.64 -2.50
C LEU A 34 -3.38 -11.73 -2.12
N MET A 35 -4.26 -10.97 -2.77
CA MET A 35 -5.70 -11.02 -2.48
C MET A 35 -6.41 -12.20 -3.10
N PHE A 36 -5.80 -12.97 -4.00
CA PHE A 36 -6.46 -14.13 -4.60
C PHE A 36 -7.08 -15.04 -3.52
N PRO A 37 -8.36 -15.46 -3.67
CA PRO A 37 -9.24 -15.32 -4.84
C PRO A 37 -10.10 -14.04 -4.86
N LEU A 38 -9.93 -13.13 -3.91
CA LEU A 38 -10.63 -11.85 -3.85
C LEU A 38 -10.15 -10.93 -4.97
N LYS A 39 -11.04 -10.04 -5.43
CA LYS A 39 -10.77 -9.06 -6.48
C LYS A 39 -10.75 -7.66 -5.89
N TYR A 40 -9.68 -6.91 -6.16
CA TYR A 40 -9.69 -5.48 -5.92
C TYR A 40 -10.68 -4.82 -6.88
N SER A 41 -11.52 -3.91 -6.37
CA SER A 41 -12.54 -3.23 -7.18
C SER A 41 -12.38 -1.70 -7.20
N TYR A 42 -11.39 -1.17 -6.50
CA TYR A 42 -11.11 0.26 -6.38
C TYR A 42 -9.99 0.68 -7.35
N PRO A 43 -9.71 1.99 -7.52
CA PRO A 43 -8.63 2.47 -8.37
C PRO A 43 -7.28 1.80 -8.07
N TYR A 44 -6.72 1.18 -9.12
CA TYR A 44 -5.42 0.55 -9.12
C TYR A 44 -4.54 1.26 -10.15
N ILE A 45 -3.58 2.06 -9.69
CA ILE A 45 -2.71 2.90 -10.53
C ILE A 45 -1.26 2.66 -10.13
N PRO A 46 -0.58 1.63 -10.67
CA PRO A 46 0.77 1.26 -10.22
C PRO A 46 1.83 2.34 -10.42
N ILE A 47 1.61 3.25 -11.36
CA ILE A 47 2.44 4.43 -11.58
C ILE A 47 1.49 5.60 -11.84
N LEU A 48 1.40 6.52 -10.89
CA LEU A 48 0.59 7.73 -11.01
C LEU A 48 1.31 8.79 -11.87
N PRO A 49 0.70 9.25 -12.98
CA PRO A 49 1.20 10.41 -13.71
C PRO A 49 1.10 11.69 -12.88
N ALA A 50 2.03 12.62 -13.08
CA ALA A 50 2.11 13.89 -12.36
C ALA A 50 0.79 14.70 -12.42
N GLN A 51 0.12 14.67 -13.57
CA GLN A 51 -1.11 15.41 -13.84
C GLN A 51 -2.31 14.92 -13.00
N LEU A 52 -2.20 13.73 -12.39
CA LEU A 52 -3.28 13.10 -11.63
C LEU A 52 -2.97 13.03 -10.12
N LEU A 53 -2.03 13.83 -9.61
CA LEU A 53 -1.72 13.88 -8.18
C LEU A 53 -2.93 14.19 -7.30
N GLU A 54 -3.90 14.94 -7.83
CA GLU A 54 -5.16 15.24 -7.14
C GLU A 54 -5.96 13.99 -6.74
N VAL A 55 -5.79 12.87 -7.45
CA VAL A 55 -6.46 11.59 -7.14
C VAL A 55 -6.08 11.07 -5.76
N LEU A 56 -4.90 11.43 -5.24
CA LEU A 56 -4.46 11.05 -3.89
C LEU A 56 -5.38 11.61 -2.79
N SER A 57 -6.11 12.69 -3.08
CA SER A 57 -7.10 13.29 -2.17
C SER A 57 -8.49 12.66 -2.29
N SER A 58 -8.68 11.67 -3.17
CA SER A 58 -9.98 10.99 -3.35
C SER A 58 -10.46 10.39 -2.01
N PRO A 59 -11.76 10.48 -1.68
CA PRO A 59 -12.30 9.86 -0.46
C PRO A 59 -12.37 8.33 -0.56
N THR A 60 -12.25 7.75 -1.74
CA THR A 60 -12.35 6.30 -1.95
C THR A 60 -11.02 5.59 -1.66
N PRO A 61 -11.06 4.30 -1.31
CA PRO A 61 -9.86 3.46 -1.26
C PRO A 61 -9.12 3.44 -2.61
N PHE A 62 -7.82 3.17 -2.58
CA PHE A 62 -7.01 2.98 -3.79
C PHE A 62 -5.72 2.21 -3.50
N ILE A 63 -5.10 1.67 -4.55
CA ILE A 63 -3.71 1.21 -4.58
C ILE A 63 -2.98 2.03 -5.64
N ILE A 64 -2.04 2.87 -5.22
CA ILE A 64 -1.34 3.78 -6.13
C ILE A 64 0.17 3.74 -5.90
N GLY A 65 0.97 3.76 -6.97
CA GLY A 65 2.42 3.96 -6.89
C GLY A 65 2.81 5.38 -7.29
N VAL A 66 3.60 6.05 -6.48
CA VAL A 66 4.07 7.43 -6.70
C VAL A 66 5.60 7.48 -6.72
N HIS A 67 6.14 8.13 -7.75
CA HIS A 67 7.58 8.32 -7.88
C HIS A 67 8.12 9.30 -6.84
N SER A 68 9.35 9.08 -6.37
CA SER A 68 9.97 9.87 -5.30
C SER A 68 10.15 11.37 -5.59
N VAL A 69 10.00 11.78 -6.85
CA VAL A 69 9.97 13.21 -7.23
C VAL A 69 8.81 13.97 -6.59
N PHE A 70 7.71 13.29 -6.25
CA PHE A 70 6.52 13.86 -5.58
C PHE A 70 6.50 13.57 -4.08
N ARG A 71 7.66 13.35 -3.47
CA ARG A 71 7.77 13.01 -2.04
C ARG A 71 7.13 14.09 -1.15
N ASN A 72 7.28 15.36 -1.50
CA ASN A 72 6.73 16.43 -0.67
C ASN A 72 5.19 16.39 -0.66
N ASP A 73 4.58 16.17 -1.82
CA ASP A 73 3.11 16.09 -1.98
C ASP A 73 2.51 14.92 -1.18
N ILE A 74 3.19 13.76 -1.13
CA ILE A 74 2.67 12.60 -0.39
C ILE A 74 2.85 12.71 1.14
N HIS A 75 3.76 13.56 1.63
CA HIS A 75 3.98 13.71 3.08
C HIS A 75 2.83 14.43 3.78
N GLU A 76 2.08 15.24 3.04
CA GLU A 76 0.92 15.99 3.51
C GLU A 76 -0.35 15.15 3.64
N LEU A 77 -0.37 13.93 3.08
CA LEU A 77 -1.51 13.03 3.13
C LEU A 77 -1.72 12.49 4.56
N LEU A 78 -2.91 12.73 5.12
CA LEU A 78 -3.25 12.40 6.51
C LEU A 78 -4.01 11.09 6.66
N ASP A 79 -4.53 10.51 5.59
CA ASP A 79 -5.41 9.33 5.61
C ASP A 79 -4.96 8.25 4.61
N VAL A 80 -3.68 8.27 4.25
CA VAL A 80 -3.08 7.32 3.30
C VAL A 80 -1.96 6.54 3.98
N ILE A 81 -2.02 5.21 3.87
CA ILE A 81 -0.96 4.32 4.33
C ILE A 81 0.15 4.33 3.28
N ILE A 82 1.35 4.76 3.66
CA ILE A 82 2.47 4.93 2.74
C ILE A 82 3.52 3.84 2.97
N ALA A 83 3.77 3.04 1.95
CA ALA A 83 4.86 2.06 1.90
C ALA A 83 6.05 2.65 1.13
N ASP A 84 7.10 3.04 1.85
CA ASP A 84 8.36 3.47 1.25
C ASP A 84 9.21 2.25 0.89
N LEU A 85 9.29 1.93 -0.39
CA LEU A 85 10.02 0.78 -0.91
C LEU A 85 11.53 1.00 -0.95
N ASP A 86 11.98 2.26 -0.93
CA ASP A 86 13.40 2.60 -0.93
C ASP A 86 13.97 2.59 0.49
N GLY A 87 13.21 3.16 1.44
CA GLY A 87 13.56 3.17 2.86
C GLY A 87 13.17 1.89 3.62
N GLY A 88 12.31 1.04 3.05
CA GLY A 88 11.83 -0.19 3.69
C GLY A 88 10.89 0.07 4.88
N THR A 89 10.14 1.17 4.85
CA THR A 89 9.26 1.58 5.97
C THR A 89 7.79 1.64 5.54
N ILE A 90 6.89 1.52 6.53
CA ILE A 90 5.46 1.71 6.35
C ILE A 90 5.01 2.77 7.34
N LYS A 91 4.43 3.86 6.84
CA LYS A 91 3.78 4.91 7.64
C LYS A 91 2.27 4.67 7.63
N ILE A 92 1.72 4.39 8.81
CA ILE A 92 0.26 4.30 9.02
C ILE A 92 -0.16 5.58 9.74
N PRO A 93 -1.07 6.38 9.18
CA PRO A 93 -1.58 7.58 9.85
C PRO A 93 -2.29 7.28 11.17
N GLU A 94 -2.22 8.21 12.12
CA GLU A 94 -2.79 8.04 13.47
C GLU A 94 -4.32 7.87 13.46
N CYS A 95 -5.00 8.42 12.46
CA CYS A 95 -6.45 8.28 12.29
C CYS A 95 -6.88 6.90 11.78
N ILE A 96 -5.93 6.04 11.37
CA ILE A 96 -6.20 4.71 10.84
C ILE A 96 -5.82 3.65 11.87
N HIS A 97 -6.83 2.97 12.40
CA HIS A 97 -6.62 1.79 13.23
C HIS A 97 -6.66 0.52 12.36
N LEU A 98 -5.48 0.07 11.95
CA LEU A 98 -5.34 -1.14 11.13
C LEU A 98 -5.54 -2.40 11.99
N SER A 99 -6.62 -3.14 11.75
CA SER A 99 -6.81 -4.46 12.36
C SER A 99 -5.78 -5.46 11.84
N GLN A 100 -5.17 -6.19 12.77
CA GLN A 100 -4.24 -7.28 12.44
C GLN A 100 -5.01 -8.57 12.13
N LEU A 101 -4.32 -9.50 11.47
CA LEU A 101 -4.83 -10.87 11.32
C LEU A 101 -5.09 -11.46 12.71
N PRO A 102 -6.21 -12.19 12.90
CA PRO A 102 -6.48 -12.86 14.16
C PRO A 102 -5.50 -14.01 14.37
N GLU A 103 -5.22 -14.34 15.63
CA GLU A 103 -4.51 -15.58 15.96
C GLU A 103 -5.38 -16.81 15.66
N PRO A 104 -4.79 -17.94 15.21
CA PRO A 104 -3.36 -18.22 15.08
C PRO A 104 -2.72 -17.79 13.74
N LEU A 105 -3.49 -17.17 12.85
CA LEU A 105 -3.08 -16.91 11.46
C LEU A 105 -1.91 -15.93 11.38
N LEU A 106 -1.89 -14.92 12.25
CA LEU A 106 -0.81 -13.95 12.32
C LEU A 106 0.54 -14.64 12.57
N HIS A 107 0.63 -15.40 13.66
CA HIS A 107 1.87 -16.09 14.02
C HIS A 107 2.31 -17.09 12.94
N GLN A 108 1.38 -17.89 12.42
CA GLN A 108 1.69 -18.88 11.38
C GLN A 108 2.22 -18.24 10.09
N THR A 109 1.60 -17.14 9.66
CA THR A 109 2.00 -16.45 8.42
C THR A 109 3.34 -15.74 8.60
N GLN A 110 3.59 -15.12 9.75
CA GLN A 110 4.89 -14.54 10.08
C GLN A 110 6.00 -15.60 10.05
N MET A 111 5.75 -16.77 10.63
CA MET A 111 6.72 -17.85 10.63
C MET A 111 7.01 -18.38 9.24
N ALA A 112 5.98 -18.62 8.43
CA ALA A 112 6.14 -19.07 7.05
C ALA A 112 6.95 -18.06 6.20
N LEU A 113 6.70 -16.75 6.36
CA LEU A 113 7.41 -15.71 5.62
C LEU A 113 8.88 -15.54 6.06
N SER A 114 9.22 -15.90 7.30
CA SER A 114 10.60 -15.81 7.80
C SER A 114 11.54 -16.91 7.29
N LEU A 115 10.99 -17.95 6.66
CA LEU A 115 11.75 -19.09 6.11
C LEU A 115 12.21 -18.87 4.67
N VAL A 116 11.87 -17.73 4.07
CA VAL A 116 12.18 -17.33 2.68
C VAL A 116 13.20 -16.19 2.72
#